data_AF-A0A1E4L328-F1
#
_entry.id   AF-A0A1E4L328-F1
#
_cell.length_a   1.000
_cell.length_b   1.000
_cell.length_c   1.000
_cell.angle_alpha   90.00
_cell.angle_beta   90.00
_cell.angle_gamma   90.00
#
_symmetry.space_group_name_H-M   'P 1'
#
loop_
_entity.id
_entity.type
_entity.pdbx_description
1 polymer ?
#
loop_
_entity_poly.entity_id
_entity_poly.type
_entity_poly.pdbx_seq_one_letter_code
_entity_poly.pdbx_strand_id
1 'polypeptide(L)' 'MLNRLDDMLNFHQQALRIRDQRQQVLASNIANADTPHYKARDMDFKA' A
#
# COMPACT_ATOMS: atom_id res chain seq x y z
N MET A 1 -10.70 -27.74 -6.63
CA MET A 1 -9.39 -27.19 -7.04
C MET A 1 -9.52 -25.75 -7.51
N LEU A 2 -10.58 -25.40 -8.27
CA LEU A 2 -10.90 -24.01 -8.66
C LEU A 2 -10.93 -23.03 -7.47
N ASN A 3 -11.64 -23.36 -6.38
CA ASN A 3 -11.74 -22.47 -5.22
C ASN A 3 -10.38 -22.10 -4.58
N ARG A 4 -9.40 -23.03 -4.57
CA ARG A 4 -8.07 -22.75 -4.01
C ARG A 4 -7.27 -21.79 -4.89
N LEU A 5 -7.43 -21.87 -6.21
CA LEU A 5 -6.83 -20.89 -7.12
C LEU A 5 -7.48 -19.52 -6.95
N ASP A 6 -8.81 -19.47 -6.84
CA ASP A 6 -9.54 -18.21 -6.60
C ASP A 6 -9.10 -17.56 -5.27
N ASP A 7 -8.95 -18.34 -4.20
CA ASP A 7 -8.47 -17.84 -2.90
C ASP A 7 -7.06 -17.24 -2.99
N MET A 8 -6.14 -17.92 -3.69
CA MET A 8 -4.78 -17.42 -3.89
C MET A 8 -4.76 -16.13 -4.71
N LEU A 9 -5.53 -16.07 -5.79
CA LEU A 9 -5.63 -14.88 -6.63
C LEU A 9 -6.24 -13.71 -5.85
N ASN A 10 -7.26 -13.97 -5.04
CA ASN A 10 -7.90 -12.98 -4.18
C ASN A 10 -6.93 -12.41 -3.13
N PHE A 11 -6.09 -13.25 -2.51
CA PHE A 11 -5.07 -12.79 -1.58
C PHE A 11 -4.04 -11.89 -2.26
N HIS A 12 -3.52 -12.29 -3.43
CA HIS A 12 -2.57 -11.48 -4.17
C HIS A 12 -3.20 -10.17 -4.66
N GLN A 13 -4.46 -10.19 -5.08
CA GLN A 13 -5.17 -8.98 -5.47
C GLN A 13 -5.28 -8.00 -4.28
N GLN A 14 -5.60 -8.48 -3.08
CA GLN A 14 -5.63 -7.65 -1.88
C GLN A 14 -4.25 -7.08 -1.54
N ALA A 15 -3.20 -7.90 -1.61
CA ALA A 15 -1.83 -7.46 -1.38
C ALA A 15 -1.40 -6.37 -2.39
N LEU A 16 -1.78 -6.51 -3.66
CA LEU A 16 -1.51 -5.51 -4.69
C LEU A 16 -2.25 -4.19 -4.43
N ARG A 17 -3.50 -4.23 -3.97
CA ARG A 17 -4.24 -3.01 -3.59
C ARG A 17 -3.58 -2.28 -2.43
N ILE A 18 -3.17 -3.01 -1.40
CA ILE A 18 -2.45 -2.40 -0.25
C ILE A 18 -1.12 -1.82 -0.73
N ARG A 19 -0.39 -2.50 -1.60
CA ARG A 19 0.84 -1.97 -2.19
C ARG A 19 0.61 -0.67 -2.95
N ASP A 20 -0.44 -0.60 -3.77
CA ASP A 20 -0.80 0.61 -4.52
C ASP A 20 -1.09 1.78 -3.58
N GLN A 21 -1.90 1.55 -2.53
CA GLN A 21 -2.18 2.55 -1.50
C GLN A 21 -0.90 3.05 -0.82
N ARG A 22 0.03 2.15 -0.50
CA ARG A 22 1.34 2.55 0.07
C ARG A 22 2.12 3.43 -0.89
N GLN A 23 2.15 3.06 -2.17
CA GLN A 23 2.89 3.82 -3.18
C GLN A 23 2.35 5.24 -3.33
N GLN A 24 1.04 5.43 -3.22
CA GLN A 24 0.45 6.77 -3.20
C GLN A 24 0.90 7.60 -1.99
N VAL A 25 0.93 7.01 -0.79
CA VAL A 25 1.42 7.68 0.42
C VAL A 25 2.90 8.06 0.28
N LEU A 26 3.73 7.14 -0.21
CA LEU A 26 5.15 7.40 -0.46
C LEU A 26 5.36 8.49 -1.51
N ALA A 27 4.60 8.46 -2.61
CA ALA A 27 4.64 9.49 -3.64
C ALA A 27 4.27 10.87 -3.08
N SER A 28 3.24 10.94 -2.22
CA SER A 28 2.87 12.17 -1.52
C SER A 28 4.00 12.67 -0.61
N ASN A 29 4.67 11.77 0.12
CA ASN A 29 5.80 12.17 0.97
C ASN A 29 6.97 12.70 0.15
N ILE A 30 7.29 12.07 -0.97
CA ILE A 30 8.36 12.52 -1.87
C ILE A 30 8.01 13.89 -2.46
N ALA A 31 6.77 14.07 -2.94
CA ALA A 31 6.31 15.32 -3.53
C ALA A 31 6.37 16.50 -2.54
N ASN A 32 6.20 16.23 -1.24
CA ASN A 32 6.23 17.26 -0.19
C ASN A 32 7.52 17.25 0.63
N ALA A 33 8.57 16.54 0.20
CA ALA A 33 9.79 16.35 0.99
C ALA A 33 10.47 17.67 1.36
N ASP A 34 10.41 18.66 0.47
CA ASP A 34 11.04 19.98 0.66
C ASP A 34 10.09 21.01 1.30
N THR A 35 8.88 20.62 1.70
CA THR A 35 7.92 21.53 2.34
C THR A 35 8.25 21.67 3.83
N PRO A 36 8.55 22.88 4.34
CA PRO A 36 8.83 23.09 5.75
C PRO A 36 7.70 22.56 6.64
N HIS A 37 8.05 21.88 7.73
CA HIS A 37 7.13 21.27 8.69
C HIS A 37 6.22 20.14 8.14
N TYR A 38 6.46 19.63 6.93
CA TYR A 38 5.73 18.48 6.41
C TYR A 38 6.02 17.22 7.25
N LYS A 39 4.96 16.46 7.57
CA LYS A 39 5.05 15.22 8.35
C LYS A 39 4.74 14.04 7.45
N ALA A 40 5.78 13.28 7.12
CA ALA A 40 5.63 12.05 6.35
C ALA A 40 4.75 11.03 7.09
N ARG A 41 3.98 10.25 6.31
CA ARG A 41 3.07 9.21 6.82
C ARG A 41 3.39 7.88 6.15
N ASP A 42 3.05 6.76 6.79
CA ASP A 42 3.08 5.43 6.18
C ASP A 42 1.91 4.61 6.76
N MET A 43 1.66 3.44 6.19
CA MET A 43 0.63 2.53 6.67
C MET A 43 1.20 1.60 7.75
N ASP A 44 0.45 1.38 8.84
CA ASP A 44 0.80 0.40 9.87
C ASP A 44 0.27 -0.99 9.45
N PHE A 45 1.16 -1.98 9.42
CA PHE A 45 0.88 -3.36 9.01
C PHE A 45 0.72 -4.31 10.21
N LYS A 46 0.57 -3.80 11.43
CA LYS A 46 0.38 -4.65 12.61
C LYS A 46 -0.84 -5.57 12.47
N ALA A 47 -0.62 -6.81 12.89
CA ALA A 47 -1.56 -7.93 12.90
C ALA A 47 -2.52 -7.87 14.09
#